data_AF-A0A963RMC1-F1
#
_entry.id   AF-A0A963RMC1-F1
#
_cell.length_a   1.000
_cell.length_b   1.000
_cell.length_c   1.000
_cell.angle_alpha   90.00
_cell.angle_beta   90.00
_cell.angle_gamma   90.00
#
_symmetry.space_group_name_H-M   'P 1'
#
loop_
_entity.id
_entity.type
_entity.pdbx_description
1 polymer ?
#
loop_
_entity_poly.entity_id
_entity_poly.type
_entity_poly.pdbx_seq_one_letter_code
_entity_poly.pdbx_strand_id
1 'polypeptide(L)' 'GTKLMTTLLHELERTGGRYGLQTMCEGGGQANVTIIERL' A
#
# COMPACT_ATOMS: atom_id res chain seq x y z
N GLY A 1 -0.80 -0.81 -9.17
CA GLY A 1 -1.50 -0.14 -8.07
C GLY A 1 -2.46 -1.06 -7.33
N THR A 2 -3.68 -1.24 -7.84
CA THR A 2 -4.81 -1.82 -7.08
C THR A 2 -4.53 -3.16 -6.43
N LYS A 3 -3.91 -4.13 -7.13
CA LYS A 3 -3.55 -5.43 -6.54
C LYS A 3 -2.65 -5.30 -5.32
N LEU A 4 -1.62 -4.43 -5.39
CA LEU A 4 -0.70 -4.21 -4.26
C LEU A 4 -1.46 -3.59 -3.09
N MET A 5 -2.37 -2.66 -3.36
CA MET A 5 -3.17 -2.00 -2.35
C MET A 5 -4.10 -2.99 -1.63
N THR A 6 -4.83 -3.81 -2.39
CA THR A 6 -5.68 -4.86 -1.84
C THR A 6 -4.87 -5.88 -1.03
N THR A 7 -3.67 -6.24 -1.50
CA THR A 7 -2.76 -7.13 -0.75
C THR A 7 -2.35 -6.49 0.59
N LEU A 8 -1.96 -5.20 0.57
CA LEU A 8 -1.59 -4.45 1.77
C LEU A 8 -2.75 -4.35 2.78
N LEU A 9 -3.96 -4.06 2.31
CA LEU A 9 -5.16 -3.99 3.16
C LEU A 9 -5.43 -5.31 3.88
N HIS A 10 -5.42 -6.43 3.14
CA HIS A 10 -5.60 -7.75 3.75
C HIS A 10 -4.47 -8.10 4.73
N GLU A 11 -3.25 -7.67 4.44
CA GLU A 11 -2.11 -7.92 5.32
C GLU A 11 -2.20 -7.11 6.62
N LEU A 12 -2.62 -5.84 6.55
CA LEU A 12 -2.89 -5.01 7.73
C LEU A 12 -4.02 -5.60 8.58
N GLU A 13 -5.07 -6.12 7.96
CA GLU A 13 -6.17 -6.83 8.65
C GLU A 13 -5.66 -8.10 9.34
N ARG A 14 -4.95 -8.97 8.60
CA ARG A 14 -4.43 -10.26 9.09
C ARG A 14 -3.47 -10.11 10.27
N THR A 15 -2.67 -9.05 10.28
CA THR A 15 -1.63 -8.81 11.29
C THR A 15 -2.09 -7.90 12.42
N GLY A 16 -3.26 -7.27 12.30
CA GLY A 16 -3.68 -6.22 13.21
C GLY A 16 -2.88 -4.91 13.03
N GLY A 17 -2.10 -4.76 11.96
CA GLY A 17 -1.33 -3.55 11.66
C GLY A 17 -2.22 -2.32 11.48
N ARG A 18 -1.69 -1.14 11.87
CA ARG A 18 -2.40 0.15 11.79
C ARG A 18 -2.03 0.97 10.56
N TYR A 19 -0.74 1.02 10.22
CA TYR A 19 -0.24 1.81 9.09
C TYR A 19 0.49 0.93 8.08
N GLY A 20 0.27 1.21 6.80
CA GLY A 20 0.99 0.59 5.68
C GLY A 20 1.51 1.62 4.70
N LEU A 21 2.68 1.33 4.10
CA LEU A 21 3.29 2.15 3.05
C LEU A 21 3.25 1.39 1.73
N GLN A 22 2.56 1.93 0.74
CA GLN A 22 2.61 1.44 -0.63
C GLN A 22 3.49 2.38 -1.47
N THR A 23 4.42 1.80 -2.21
CA THR A 23 5.23 2.50 -3.22
C THR A 23 5.35 1.64 -4.47
N MET A 24 5.48 2.27 -5.62
CA MET A 24 5.80 1.62 -6.89
C MET A 24 6.48 2.61 -7.84
N CYS A 25 7.30 2.08 -8.74
CA CYS A 25 7.81 2.85 -9.86
C CYS A 25 6.75 2.95 -10.97
N GLU A 26 6.84 4.03 -11.74
CA GLU A 26 6.00 4.28 -12.90
C GLU A 26 6.88 4.70 -14.09
N GLY A 27 6.37 4.48 -15.30
CA GLY A 27 7.06 4.89 -16.53
C GLY A 27 7.36 6.40 -16.54
N GLY A 28 8.48 6.80 -17.13
CA GLY A 28 8.91 8.20 -17.14
C GLY A 28 9.75 8.61 -15.91
N GLY A 29 10.25 7.64 -15.13
CA GLY A 29 11.13 7.92 -13.98
C GLY A 29 10.38 8.48 -12.78
N GLN A 30 9.11 8.09 -12.62
CA GLN A 30 8.21 8.56 -11.57
C GLN A 30 8.01 7.46 -10.52
N ALA A 31 7.51 7.85 -9.35
CA ALA A 31 7.05 6.93 -8.32
C ALA A 31 5.94 7.59 -7.51
N ASN A 32 4.91 6.83 -7.17
CA ASN A 32 3.90 7.25 -6.22
C ASN A 32 4.13 6.58 -4.87
N VAL A 33 3.70 7.26 -3.82
CA VAL A 33 3.83 6.80 -2.44
C VAL A 33 2.53 7.10 -1.72
N THR A 34 1.97 6.10 -1.05
CA THR A 34 0.69 6.20 -0.34
C THR A 34 0.82 5.58 1.04
N ILE A 35 0.45 6.34 2.07
CA ILE A 35 0.29 5.84 3.44
C ILE A 35 -1.19 5.51 3.64
N ILE A 36 -1.46 4.31 4.16
CA ILE A 36 -2.79 3.83 4.48
C ILE A 36 -2.89 3.63 5.99
N GLU A 37 -3.95 4.13 6.61
CA GLU A 37 -4.35 3.82 7.98
C GLU A 37 -5.55 2.86 7.95
N ARG A 38 -5.46 1.76 8.70
CA ARG A 38 -6.58 0.82 8.89
C ARG A 38 -7.39 1.27 10.11
N LEU A 39 -8.68 1.54 9.86
CA LEU A 39 -9.68 1.91 10.88
C LEU A 39 -10.22 0.69 11.62
#